data_AF-A0A8T4KQ70-F1
#
_entry.id   AF-A0A8T4KQ70-F1
#
_cell.length_a   1.000
_cell.length_b   1.000
_cell.length_c   1.000
_cell.angle_alpha   90.00
_cell.angle_beta   90.00
_cell.angle_gamma   90.00
#
_symmetry.space_group_name_H-M   'P 1'
#
loop_
_entity.id
_entity.type
_entity.pdbx_description
1 polymer ?
#
loop_
_entity_poly.entity_id
_entity_poly.type
_entity_poly.pdbx_seq_one_letter_code
_entity_poly.pdbx_strand_id
1 'polypeptide(L)'
;MKIQTRERAENLAKKFVEVGKKLGMRVEALITDGTEPSGKAFGPALEAKYVLEILEGKRFDNLAQKACELAGALLELCGKAQRGKGFDAAKQLLANKKALEKMRQIIKAQGGKTLSSEDTKLAKFKHVVRANGDGTVKSINVRLLSTIARIAGAPADSRAGVMLLVSKGEKLKPEQPLFEIYAENMRKLELAGEFAKKNSAVETGEIVLEKFE
;
A
#
# COMPACT_ATOMS: atom_id res chain seq x y z
N MET A 1 -4.78 -2.99 12.35
CA MET A 1 -3.41 -2.80 12.87
C MET A 1 -3.14 -3.75 14.03
N LYS A 2 -1.90 -4.23 14.19
CA LYS A 2 -1.50 -5.08 15.33
C LYS A 2 -1.30 -4.26 16.62
N ILE A 3 -0.82 -3.03 16.48
CA ILE A 3 -0.66 -2.07 17.56
C ILE A 3 -1.76 -1.02 17.42
N GLN A 4 -2.50 -0.78 18.49
CA GLN A 4 -3.69 0.08 18.48
C GLN A 4 -3.50 1.42 19.20
N THR A 5 -2.47 1.54 20.04
CA THR A 5 -2.23 2.77 20.82
C THR A 5 -0.79 3.24 20.65
N ARG A 6 -0.61 4.57 20.72
CA ARG A 6 0.70 5.21 20.65
C ARG A 6 1.64 4.74 21.77
N GLU A 7 1.12 4.66 22.99
CA GLU A 7 1.88 4.18 24.16
C GLU A 7 2.44 2.77 23.94
N ARG A 8 1.62 1.83 23.40
CA ARG A 8 2.10 0.47 23.08
C ARG A 8 3.18 0.49 22.00
N ALA A 9 3.07 1.37 21.00
CA ALA A 9 4.08 1.53 19.96
C ALA A 9 5.41 2.04 20.54
N GLU A 10 5.36 3.06 21.40
CA GLU A 10 6.53 3.64 22.07
C GLU A 10 7.23 2.63 23.00
N ASN A 11 6.45 1.87 23.77
CA ASN A 11 6.98 0.82 24.64
C ASN A 11 7.67 -0.29 23.83
N LEU A 12 7.10 -0.70 22.70
CA LEU A 12 7.73 -1.69 21.83
C LEU A 12 8.99 -1.15 21.14
N ALA A 13 8.97 0.11 20.68
CA ALA A 13 10.11 0.78 20.07
C ALA A 13 11.31 0.82 21.03
N LYS A 14 11.09 1.20 22.30
CA LYS A 14 12.13 1.20 23.34
C LYS A 14 12.75 -0.19 23.52
N LYS A 15 11.93 -1.24 23.55
CA LYS A 15 12.42 -2.63 23.66
C LYS A 15 13.30 -3.05 22.49
N PHE A 16 12.93 -2.72 21.24
CA PHE A 16 13.76 -3.03 20.08
C PHE A 16 15.12 -2.32 20.13
N VAL A 17 15.14 -1.05 20.53
CA VAL A 17 16.40 -0.28 20.69
C VAL A 17 17.26 -0.88 21.80
N GLU A 18 16.67 -1.25 22.93
CA GLU A 18 17.38 -1.86 24.05
C GLU A 18 18.02 -3.20 23.67
N VAL A 19 17.26 -4.09 23.02
CA VAL A 19 17.76 -5.39 22.54
C VAL A 19 18.85 -5.18 21.49
N GLY A 20 18.65 -4.27 20.54
CA GLY A 20 19.66 -3.92 19.54
C GLY A 20 20.98 -3.50 20.18
N LYS A 21 20.92 -2.61 21.19
CA LYS A 21 22.11 -2.18 21.95
C LYS A 21 22.81 -3.35 22.64
N LYS A 22 22.06 -4.26 23.27
CA LYS A 22 22.60 -5.46 23.92
C LYS A 22 23.28 -6.42 22.93
N LEU A 23 22.86 -6.42 21.66
CA LEU A 23 23.45 -7.21 20.58
C LEU A 23 24.55 -6.45 19.80
N GLY A 24 24.94 -5.24 20.22
CA GLY A 24 25.94 -4.43 19.52
C GLY A 24 25.43 -3.85 18.19
N MET A 25 24.12 -3.79 17.98
CA MET A 25 23.48 -3.26 16.78
C MET A 25 23.01 -1.82 16.99
N ARG A 26 23.21 -0.96 15.97
CA ARG A 26 22.57 0.36 15.92
C ARG A 26 21.15 0.20 15.39
N VAL A 27 20.17 0.50 16.24
CA VAL A 27 18.74 0.37 15.92
C VAL A 27 18.03 1.69 16.16
N GLU A 28 17.20 2.08 15.21
CA GLU A 28 16.27 3.21 15.30
C GLU A 28 14.86 2.71 14.97
N ALA A 29 13.86 3.19 15.70
CA ALA A 29 12.48 2.75 15.55
C ALA A 29 11.59 3.94 15.18
N LEU A 30 10.95 3.86 14.01
CA LEU A 30 10.03 4.88 13.50
C LEU A 30 8.58 4.42 13.71
N ILE A 31 7.79 5.21 14.44
CA ILE A 31 6.36 4.99 14.60
C ILE A 31 5.65 5.67 13.44
N THR A 32 4.90 4.90 12.64
CA THR A 32 4.20 5.41 11.46
C THR A 32 2.69 5.23 11.61
N ASP A 33 1.93 6.12 10.98
CA ASP A 33 0.48 5.96 10.88
C ASP A 33 0.15 4.76 9.98
N GLY A 34 -0.81 3.95 10.41
CA GLY A 34 -1.34 2.81 9.67
C GLY A 34 -2.86 2.74 9.75
N THR A 35 -3.52 3.86 10.03
CA THR A 35 -4.98 4.03 9.89
C THR A 35 -5.41 3.95 8.43
N GLU A 36 -4.52 4.33 7.51
CA GLU A 36 -4.74 4.30 6.07
C GLU A 36 -3.89 3.22 5.38
N PRO A 37 -4.40 2.66 4.26
CA PRO A 37 -3.60 1.72 3.47
C PRO A 37 -2.36 2.44 2.92
N SER A 38 -1.18 1.84 3.11
CA SER A 38 0.07 2.46 2.67
C SER A 38 0.17 2.57 1.15
N GLY A 39 -0.65 1.85 0.37
CA GLY A 39 -0.76 1.96 -1.08
C GLY A 39 -2.11 1.40 -1.54
N LYS A 40 -2.37 1.43 -2.84
CA LYS A 40 -3.68 1.06 -3.40
C LYS A 40 -3.81 -0.41 -3.84
N ALA A 41 -2.70 -1.15 -3.91
CA ALA A 41 -2.69 -2.54 -4.38
C ALA A 41 -2.72 -3.54 -3.22
N PHE A 42 -3.49 -4.61 -3.38
CA PHE A 42 -3.62 -5.73 -2.44
C PHE A 42 -3.48 -7.04 -3.20
N GLY A 43 -2.45 -7.82 -2.89
CA GLY A 43 -2.17 -9.10 -3.55
C GLY A 43 -0.86 -9.08 -4.34
N PRO A 44 -0.17 -10.22 -4.49
CA PRO A 44 1.26 -10.24 -4.79
C PRO A 44 1.65 -9.54 -6.10
N ALA A 45 1.00 -9.87 -7.23
CA ALA A 45 1.34 -9.26 -8.52
C ALA A 45 0.89 -7.80 -8.61
N LEU A 46 -0.24 -7.44 -8.01
CA LEU A 46 -0.72 -6.05 -7.98
C LEU A 46 0.23 -5.18 -7.16
N GLU A 47 0.67 -5.65 -5.99
CA GLU A 47 1.66 -4.96 -5.15
C GLU A 47 3.01 -4.82 -5.86
N ALA A 48 3.50 -5.89 -6.50
CA ALA A 48 4.74 -5.85 -7.28
C ALA A 48 4.65 -4.84 -8.44
N LYS A 49 3.55 -4.87 -9.20
CA LYS A 49 3.27 -3.90 -10.27
C LYS A 49 3.28 -2.47 -9.72
N TYR A 50 2.57 -2.23 -8.63
CA TYR A 50 2.42 -0.90 -8.01
C TYR A 50 3.77 -0.33 -7.53
N VAL A 51 4.60 -1.15 -6.89
CA VAL A 51 5.95 -0.77 -6.48
C VAL A 51 6.85 -0.49 -7.68
N LEU A 52 6.77 -1.28 -8.74
CA LEU A 52 7.51 -1.03 -9.98
C LEU A 52 7.08 0.29 -10.64
N GLU A 53 5.79 0.63 -10.63
CA GLU A 53 5.30 1.93 -11.14
C GLU A 53 5.86 3.11 -10.35
N ILE A 54 6.01 2.98 -9.02
CA ILE A 54 6.68 4.00 -8.19
C ILE A 54 8.16 4.12 -8.56
N LEU A 55 8.87 3.01 -8.68
CA LEU A 55 10.29 3.00 -9.07
C LEU A 55 10.50 3.56 -10.49
N GLU A 56 9.57 3.28 -11.41
CA GLU A 56 9.49 3.85 -12.75
C GLU A 56 9.03 5.32 -12.75
N GLY A 57 8.68 5.88 -11.60
CA GLY A 57 8.26 7.27 -11.41
C GLY A 57 6.95 7.63 -12.10
N LYS A 58 6.09 6.63 -12.34
CA LYS A 58 4.72 6.85 -12.83
C LYS A 58 3.83 7.47 -11.76
N ARG A 59 4.22 7.41 -10.48
CA ARG A 59 3.50 7.99 -9.34
C ARG A 59 4.43 8.29 -8.16
N PHE A 60 4.06 9.27 -7.34
CA PHE A 60 4.64 9.53 -6.03
C PHE A 60 3.49 9.78 -5.04
N ASP A 61 3.09 8.74 -4.32
CA ASP A 61 1.96 8.74 -3.39
C ASP A 61 2.42 8.48 -1.94
N ASN A 62 1.48 8.18 -1.05
CA ASN A 62 1.77 7.88 0.35
C ASN A 62 2.73 6.69 0.54
N LEU A 63 2.70 5.69 -0.35
CA LEU A 63 3.65 4.57 -0.32
C LEU A 63 5.06 5.07 -0.61
N ALA A 64 5.21 5.86 -1.67
CA ALA A 64 6.50 6.43 -2.08
C ALA A 64 7.05 7.38 -1.01
N GLN A 65 6.19 8.21 -0.41
CA GLN A 65 6.57 9.12 0.68
C GLN A 65 7.07 8.34 1.91
N LYS A 66 6.30 7.36 2.38
CA LYS A 66 6.68 6.51 3.52
C LYS A 66 7.96 5.73 3.25
N ALA A 67 8.15 5.23 2.02
CA ALA A 67 9.38 4.55 1.62
C ALA A 67 10.60 5.50 1.67
N CYS A 68 10.45 6.76 1.23
CA CYS A 68 11.52 7.76 1.30
C CYS A 68 11.84 8.16 2.75
N GLU A 69 10.85 8.25 3.65
CA GLU A 69 11.08 8.51 5.07
C GLU A 69 11.90 7.40 5.73
N LEU A 70 11.50 6.14 5.51
CA LEU A 70 12.21 4.97 6.07
C LEU A 70 13.61 4.80 5.46
N ALA A 71 13.75 4.93 4.15
CA ALA A 71 15.04 4.86 3.48
C ALA A 71 15.95 6.03 3.91
N GLY A 72 15.38 7.22 4.08
CA GLY A 72 16.09 8.41 4.55
C GLY A 72 16.66 8.24 5.95
N ALA A 73 15.87 7.74 6.90
CA ALA A 73 16.33 7.43 8.24
C ALA A 73 17.49 6.41 8.21
N LEU A 74 17.41 5.39 7.35
CA LEU A 74 18.49 4.42 7.19
C LEU A 74 19.76 5.04 6.58
N LEU A 75 19.63 5.92 5.59
CA LEU A 75 20.77 6.63 4.99
C LEU A 75 21.47 7.51 6.05
N GLU A 76 20.73 8.18 6.91
CA GLU A 76 21.27 8.97 8.02
C GLU A 76 21.96 8.08 9.05
N LEU A 77 21.30 6.99 9.47
CA LEU A 77 21.84 6.03 10.44
C LEU A 77 23.17 5.41 9.97
N CYS A 78 23.29 5.16 8.66
CA CYS A 78 24.49 4.63 8.03
C CYS A 78 25.55 5.69 7.68
N GLY A 79 25.31 6.98 7.98
CA GLY A 79 26.23 8.07 7.64
C GLY A 79 26.36 8.33 6.13
N LYS A 80 25.36 7.92 5.34
CA LYS A 80 25.28 8.16 3.89
C LYS A 80 24.49 9.41 3.54
N ALA A 81 23.78 9.98 4.50
CA ALA A 81 23.16 11.30 4.42
C ALA A 81 23.41 12.08 5.72
N GLN A 82 23.45 13.41 5.62
CA GLN A 82 23.44 14.27 6.80
C GLN A 82 22.09 14.14 7.53
N ARG A 83 22.10 14.30 8.85
CA ARG A 83 20.87 14.24 9.66
C ARG A 83 19.87 15.30 9.19
N GLY A 84 18.62 14.90 8.98
CA GLY A 84 17.56 15.74 8.42
C GLY A 84 17.60 15.92 6.89
N LYS A 85 18.52 15.27 6.18
CA LYS A 85 18.63 15.29 4.70
C LYS A 85 18.35 13.92 4.06
N GLY A 86 18.08 12.90 4.86
CA GLY A 86 17.87 11.53 4.39
C GLY A 86 16.65 11.39 3.48
N PHE A 87 15.53 12.04 3.83
CA PHE A 87 14.31 11.99 3.00
C PHE A 87 14.57 12.53 1.59
N ASP A 88 15.17 13.72 1.49
CA ASP A 88 15.46 14.35 0.19
C ASP A 88 16.46 13.50 -0.62
N ALA A 89 17.47 12.92 0.03
CA ALA A 89 18.41 12.01 -0.61
C ALA A 89 17.71 10.75 -1.17
N ALA A 90 16.82 10.13 -0.38
CA ALA A 90 16.04 8.97 -0.82
C ALA A 90 15.08 9.32 -1.97
N LYS A 91 14.39 10.45 -1.87
CA LYS A 91 13.50 10.96 -2.92
C LYS A 91 14.26 11.24 -4.21
N GLN A 92 15.48 11.79 -4.13
CA GLN A 92 16.33 12.02 -5.30
C GLN A 92 16.75 10.70 -5.96
N LEU A 93 17.11 9.67 -5.18
CA LEU A 93 17.45 8.33 -5.69
C LEU A 93 16.27 7.64 -6.39
N LEU A 94 15.04 7.93 -5.95
CA LEU A 94 13.83 7.47 -6.63
C LEU A 94 13.61 8.26 -7.93
N ALA A 95 13.71 9.59 -7.88
CA ALA A 95 13.50 10.48 -9.02
C ALA A 95 14.48 10.21 -10.17
N ASN A 96 15.77 9.99 -9.86
CA ASN A 96 16.82 9.74 -10.85
C ASN A 96 16.95 8.26 -11.28
N LYS A 97 15.99 7.40 -10.92
CA LYS A 97 15.93 5.97 -11.29
C LYS A 97 17.02 5.06 -10.73
N LYS A 98 17.95 5.54 -9.90
CA LYS A 98 18.96 4.68 -9.25
C LYS A 98 18.33 3.57 -8.41
N ALA A 99 17.21 3.88 -7.74
CA ALA A 99 16.45 2.86 -7.00
C ALA A 99 15.89 1.76 -7.92
N LEU A 100 15.34 2.13 -9.08
CA LEU A 100 14.82 1.19 -10.08
C LEU A 100 15.93 0.31 -10.67
N GLU A 101 17.06 0.91 -11.03
CA GLU A 101 18.23 0.18 -11.54
C GLU A 101 18.70 -0.87 -10.52
N LYS A 102 18.79 -0.49 -9.25
CA LYS A 102 19.19 -1.42 -8.20
C LYS A 102 18.17 -2.53 -7.98
N MET A 103 16.87 -2.20 -8.03
CA MET A 103 15.81 -3.21 -7.96
C MET A 103 15.92 -4.22 -9.11
N ARG A 104 16.15 -3.77 -10.35
CA ARG A 104 16.36 -4.67 -11.49
C ARG A 104 17.58 -5.57 -11.33
N GLN A 105 18.67 -5.08 -10.73
CA GLN A 105 19.82 -5.91 -10.38
C GLN A 105 19.44 -7.00 -9.36
N ILE A 106 18.68 -6.64 -8.32
CA ILE A 106 18.20 -7.60 -7.29
C ILE A 106 17.32 -8.67 -7.94
N ILE A 107 16.36 -8.26 -8.78
CA ILE A 107 15.46 -9.19 -9.49
C ILE A 107 16.27 -10.18 -10.34
N LYS A 108 17.23 -9.69 -11.13
CA LYS A 108 18.10 -10.54 -11.96
C LYS A 108 18.94 -11.50 -11.10
N ALA A 109 19.50 -11.02 -10.00
CA ALA A 109 20.30 -11.84 -9.08
C ALA A 109 19.49 -12.98 -8.44
N GLN A 110 18.18 -12.78 -8.25
CA GLN A 110 17.26 -13.80 -7.76
C GLN A 110 16.65 -14.69 -8.87
N GLY A 111 17.10 -14.55 -10.12
CA GLY A 111 16.59 -15.30 -11.27
C GLY A 111 15.21 -14.82 -11.77
N GLY A 112 14.73 -13.68 -11.29
CA GLY A 112 13.46 -13.08 -11.72
C GLY A 112 13.54 -12.47 -13.12
N LYS A 113 12.41 -12.50 -13.83
CA LYS A 113 12.31 -12.02 -15.23
C LYS A 113 11.43 -10.78 -15.40
N THR A 114 10.60 -10.45 -14.42
CA THR A 114 9.70 -9.28 -14.45
C THR A 114 10.48 -8.04 -14.06
N LEU A 115 10.87 -7.20 -15.02
CA LEU A 115 11.76 -6.04 -14.78
C LEU A 115 11.04 -4.69 -14.86
N SER A 116 9.77 -4.69 -15.25
CA SER A 116 8.93 -3.51 -15.36
C SER A 116 7.50 -3.75 -14.87
N SER A 117 6.79 -2.66 -14.59
CA SER A 117 5.37 -2.72 -14.25
C SER A 117 4.50 -3.29 -15.38
N GLU A 118 4.95 -3.15 -16.63
CA GLU A 118 4.26 -3.64 -17.83
C GLU A 118 4.44 -5.15 -18.01
N ASP A 119 5.59 -5.71 -17.65
CA ASP A 119 5.85 -7.15 -17.66
C ASP A 119 5.02 -7.92 -16.60
N THR A 120 4.46 -7.20 -15.62
CA THR A 120 3.75 -7.81 -14.50
C THR A 120 2.36 -8.25 -14.92
N LYS A 121 2.18 -9.58 -15.09
CA LYS A 121 0.90 -10.19 -15.45
C LYS A 121 -0.06 -10.20 -14.27
N LEU A 122 -1.28 -9.72 -14.52
CA LEU A 122 -2.41 -9.77 -13.59
C LEU A 122 -3.36 -10.89 -13.96
N ALA A 123 -4.31 -11.21 -13.08
CA ALA A 123 -5.25 -12.29 -13.32
C ALA A 123 -6.20 -11.95 -14.47
N LYS A 124 -6.69 -12.99 -15.15
CA LYS A 124 -7.50 -12.85 -16.37
C LYS A 124 -8.86 -12.19 -16.10
N PHE A 125 -9.53 -12.57 -15.02
CA PHE A 125 -10.88 -12.11 -14.73
C PHE A 125 -10.85 -10.89 -13.80
N LYS A 126 -11.73 -9.94 -14.08
CA LYS A 126 -11.81 -8.66 -13.36
C LYS A 126 -13.27 -8.29 -13.10
N HIS A 127 -13.54 -7.78 -11.91
CA HIS A 127 -14.84 -7.21 -11.52
C HIS A 127 -14.62 -5.84 -10.88
N VAL A 128 -15.41 -4.85 -11.29
CA VAL A 128 -15.32 -3.48 -10.77
C VAL A 128 -16.44 -3.27 -9.76
N VAL A 129 -16.09 -2.92 -8.53
CA VAL A 129 -17.04 -2.50 -7.50
C VAL A 129 -17.21 -0.98 -7.60
N ARG A 130 -18.45 -0.53 -7.70
CA ARG A 130 -18.84 0.88 -7.92
C ARG A 130 -19.56 1.45 -6.71
N ALA A 131 -19.54 2.78 -6.60
CA ALA A 131 -20.28 3.51 -5.58
C ALA A 131 -21.79 3.43 -5.83
N ASN A 132 -22.57 3.14 -4.78
CA ASN A 132 -24.03 3.08 -4.85
C ASN A 132 -24.69 4.47 -4.98
N GLY A 133 -23.95 5.54 -4.68
CA GLY A 133 -24.44 6.90 -4.66
C GLY A 133 -23.29 7.91 -4.59
N ASP A 134 -23.63 9.18 -4.46
CA ASP A 134 -22.68 10.25 -4.21
C ASP A 134 -22.29 10.34 -2.73
N GLY A 135 -21.20 11.07 -2.45
CA GLY A 135 -20.73 11.31 -1.09
C GLY A 135 -19.25 11.59 -1.03
N THR A 136 -18.67 11.55 0.16
CA THR A 136 -17.21 11.67 0.35
C THR A 136 -16.66 10.42 1.03
N VAL A 137 -15.53 9.89 0.57
CA VAL A 137 -14.86 8.74 1.20
C VAL A 137 -14.43 9.12 2.61
N LYS A 138 -15.14 8.60 3.62
CA LYS A 138 -14.85 8.85 5.04
C LYS A 138 -13.75 7.94 5.57
N SER A 139 -13.84 6.66 5.23
CA SER A 139 -12.93 5.63 5.72
C SER A 139 -12.74 4.52 4.68
N ILE A 140 -11.58 3.86 4.74
CA ILE A 140 -11.24 2.71 3.89
C ILE A 140 -10.83 1.56 4.81
N ASN A 141 -11.58 0.46 4.75
CA ASN A 141 -11.33 -0.71 5.59
C ASN A 141 -10.31 -1.65 4.93
N VAL A 142 -9.04 -1.44 5.26
CA VAL A 142 -7.89 -2.24 4.79
C VAL A 142 -8.08 -3.74 5.05
N ARG A 143 -8.69 -4.11 6.20
CA ARG A 143 -8.92 -5.52 6.55
C ARG A 143 -9.93 -6.16 5.60
N LEU A 144 -11.01 -5.46 5.26
CA LEU A 144 -11.99 -5.95 4.30
C LEU A 144 -11.39 -6.07 2.90
N LEU A 145 -10.60 -5.09 2.45
CA LEU A 145 -9.88 -5.18 1.17
C LEU A 145 -8.95 -6.40 1.11
N SER A 146 -8.17 -6.65 2.17
CA SER A 146 -7.34 -7.86 2.27
C SER A 146 -8.17 -9.15 2.26
N THR A 147 -9.34 -9.17 2.91
CA THR A 147 -10.23 -10.33 2.89
C THR A 147 -10.81 -10.57 1.50
N ILE A 148 -11.26 -9.52 0.80
CA ILE A 148 -11.75 -9.62 -0.59
C ILE A 148 -10.65 -10.16 -1.50
N ALA A 149 -9.41 -9.65 -1.39
CA ALA A 149 -8.26 -10.16 -2.14
C ALA A 149 -8.01 -11.66 -1.84
N ARG A 150 -8.16 -12.10 -0.59
CA ARG A 150 -8.05 -13.51 -0.22
C ARG A 150 -9.13 -14.39 -0.84
N ILE A 151 -10.38 -13.93 -0.82
CA ILE A 151 -11.50 -14.65 -1.45
C ILE A 151 -11.28 -14.75 -2.97
N ALA A 152 -10.74 -13.68 -3.58
CA ALA A 152 -10.37 -13.67 -5.00
C ALA A 152 -9.23 -14.64 -5.36
N GLY A 153 -8.46 -15.10 -4.37
CA GLY A 153 -7.44 -16.15 -4.52
C GLY A 153 -6.06 -15.79 -3.97
N ALA A 154 -5.80 -14.53 -3.59
CA ALA A 154 -4.51 -14.12 -3.07
C ALA A 154 -4.23 -14.76 -1.68
N PRO A 155 -2.98 -15.08 -1.33
CA PRO A 155 -1.78 -15.00 -2.18
C PRO A 155 -1.52 -16.27 -3.01
N ALA A 156 -2.34 -17.32 -2.87
CA ALA A 156 -2.13 -18.60 -3.56
C ALA A 156 -2.17 -18.43 -5.10
N ASP A 157 -3.15 -17.66 -5.58
CA ASP A 157 -3.18 -17.14 -6.93
C ASP A 157 -2.44 -15.81 -6.95
N SER A 158 -1.15 -15.81 -7.27
CA SER A 158 -0.28 -14.64 -7.13
C SER A 158 -0.74 -13.42 -7.95
N ARG A 159 -1.48 -13.66 -9.05
CA ARG A 159 -2.02 -12.60 -9.91
C ARG A 159 -3.38 -12.05 -9.47
N ALA A 160 -4.03 -12.71 -8.51
CA ALA A 160 -5.29 -12.28 -7.94
C ALA A 160 -5.08 -11.19 -6.88
N GLY A 161 -6.13 -10.43 -6.60
CA GLY A 161 -6.11 -9.41 -5.57
C GLY A 161 -7.11 -8.28 -5.81
N VAL A 162 -6.87 -7.14 -5.18
CA VAL A 162 -7.71 -5.94 -5.27
C VAL A 162 -6.87 -4.70 -5.56
N MET A 163 -7.33 -3.85 -6.49
CA MET A 163 -6.79 -2.53 -6.73
C MET A 163 -7.79 -1.48 -6.27
N LEU A 164 -7.46 -0.73 -5.22
CA LEU A 164 -8.21 0.43 -4.78
C LEU A 164 -8.05 1.58 -5.78
N LEU A 165 -9.14 2.27 -6.12
CA LEU A 165 -9.11 3.36 -7.08
C LEU A 165 -9.25 4.72 -6.39
N VAL A 166 -9.97 4.77 -5.29
CA VAL A 166 -10.29 6.00 -4.56
C VAL A 166 -9.34 6.26 -3.38
N SER A 167 -9.31 7.50 -2.91
CA SER A 167 -8.58 7.92 -1.71
C SER A 167 -9.54 8.46 -0.65
N LYS A 168 -9.12 8.48 0.62
CA LYS A 168 -9.89 9.14 1.69
C LYS A 168 -10.05 10.63 1.40
N GLY A 169 -11.23 11.17 1.68
CA GLY A 169 -11.60 12.57 1.37
C GLY A 169 -11.98 12.81 -0.08
N GLU A 170 -11.89 11.80 -0.95
CA GLU A 170 -12.32 11.93 -2.35
C GLU A 170 -13.85 12.02 -2.45
N LYS A 171 -14.33 12.96 -3.27
CA LYS A 171 -15.76 13.07 -3.61
C LYS A 171 -16.12 11.99 -4.62
N LEU A 172 -17.16 11.24 -4.33
CA LEU A 172 -17.69 10.16 -5.15
C LEU A 172 -18.93 10.63 -5.90
N LYS A 173 -19.03 10.19 -7.15
CA LYS A 173 -20.25 10.23 -7.95
C LYS A 173 -20.92 8.85 -7.95
N PRO A 174 -22.24 8.77 -8.21
CA PRO A 174 -22.90 7.49 -8.43
C PRO A 174 -22.20 6.71 -9.55
N GLU A 175 -22.11 5.38 -9.39
CA GLU A 175 -21.43 4.47 -10.31
C GLU A 175 -19.90 4.68 -10.45
N GLN A 176 -19.28 5.58 -9.67
CA GLN A 176 -17.83 5.77 -9.68
C GLN A 176 -17.11 4.49 -9.22
N PRO A 177 -16.11 3.98 -9.97
CA PRO A 177 -15.31 2.84 -9.54
C PRO A 177 -14.61 3.09 -8.20
N LEU A 178 -14.83 2.20 -7.23
CA LEU A 178 -14.19 2.26 -5.91
C LEU A 178 -12.93 1.42 -5.88
N PHE A 179 -13.03 0.18 -6.34
CA PHE A 179 -11.92 -0.76 -6.44
C PHE A 179 -12.23 -1.86 -7.44
N GLU A 180 -11.19 -2.57 -7.86
CA GLU A 180 -11.24 -3.63 -8.85
C GLU A 180 -10.75 -4.93 -8.22
N ILE A 181 -11.49 -6.01 -8.41
CA ILE A 181 -11.15 -7.35 -7.96
C ILE A 181 -10.59 -8.12 -9.15
N TYR A 182 -9.44 -8.78 -8.97
CA TYR A 182 -8.77 -9.62 -9.95
C TYR A 182 -8.74 -11.06 -9.44
N ALA A 183 -9.12 -12.02 -10.28
CA ALA A 183 -9.10 -13.45 -9.95
C ALA A 183 -8.71 -14.32 -11.15
N GLU A 184 -8.04 -15.45 -10.89
CA GLU A 184 -7.61 -16.39 -11.95
C GLU A 184 -8.76 -17.26 -12.48
N ASN A 185 -9.89 -17.34 -11.74
CA ASN A 185 -11.10 -18.02 -12.20
C ASN A 185 -12.38 -17.27 -11.82
N MET A 186 -13.44 -17.52 -12.59
CA MET A 186 -14.71 -16.80 -12.49
C MET A 186 -15.44 -17.04 -11.16
N ARG A 187 -15.41 -18.27 -10.63
CA ARG A 187 -16.07 -18.61 -9.35
C ARG A 187 -15.50 -17.83 -8.17
N LYS A 188 -14.17 -17.69 -8.08
CA LYS A 188 -13.53 -16.86 -7.03
C LYS A 188 -13.87 -15.39 -7.19
N LEU A 189 -13.95 -14.90 -8.44
CA LEU A 189 -14.35 -13.52 -8.73
C LEU A 189 -15.77 -13.23 -8.25
N GLU A 190 -16.71 -14.13 -8.55
CA GLU A 190 -18.11 -14.03 -8.13
C GLU A 190 -18.23 -14.02 -6.61
N LEU A 191 -17.60 -14.98 -5.92
CA LEU A 191 -17.60 -15.04 -4.45
C LEU A 191 -17.02 -13.76 -3.82
N ALA A 192 -15.92 -13.24 -4.37
CA ALA A 192 -15.31 -12.00 -3.89
C ALA A 192 -16.22 -10.79 -4.13
N GLY A 193 -16.88 -10.73 -5.29
CA GLY A 193 -17.86 -9.69 -5.63
C GLY A 193 -19.09 -9.72 -4.72
N GLU A 194 -19.66 -10.90 -4.46
CA GLU A 194 -20.77 -11.07 -3.52
C GLU A 194 -20.39 -10.66 -2.10
N PHE A 195 -19.20 -11.05 -1.65
CA PHE A 195 -18.70 -10.64 -0.34
C PHE A 195 -18.52 -9.12 -0.25
N ALA A 196 -17.97 -8.49 -1.30
CA ALA A 196 -17.79 -7.04 -1.38
C ALA A 196 -19.13 -6.27 -1.39
N LYS A 197 -20.18 -6.82 -2.03
CA LYS A 197 -21.53 -6.24 -2.00
C LYS A 197 -22.14 -6.26 -0.60
N LYS A 198 -21.90 -7.35 0.15
CA LYS A 198 -22.42 -7.51 1.52
C LYS A 198 -21.62 -6.74 2.58
N ASN A 199 -20.37 -6.37 2.28
CA ASN A 199 -19.45 -5.74 3.23
C ASN A 199 -18.79 -4.52 2.60
N SER A 200 -19.23 -3.32 2.98
CA SER A 200 -18.66 -2.10 2.40
C SER A 200 -17.23 -1.86 2.87
N ALA A 201 -16.27 -2.04 1.97
CA ALA A 201 -14.85 -1.75 2.25
C ALA A 201 -14.53 -0.24 2.19
N VAL A 202 -15.41 0.56 1.58
CA VAL A 202 -15.30 2.01 1.47
C VAL A 202 -16.56 2.62 2.06
N GLU A 203 -16.41 3.42 3.12
CA GLU A 203 -17.54 4.08 3.77
C GLU A 203 -17.67 5.51 3.23
N THR A 204 -18.87 5.86 2.76
CA THR A 204 -19.25 7.21 2.38
C THR A 204 -19.82 7.95 3.60
N GLY A 205 -19.43 9.21 3.78
CA GLY A 205 -20.10 10.14 4.68
C GLY A 205 -20.87 11.21 3.90
N GLU A 206 -21.88 11.79 4.55
CA GLU A 206 -22.57 12.99 4.06
C GLU A 206 -21.64 14.21 4.09
N ILE A 207 -21.81 15.13 3.14
CA ILE A 207 -20.99 16.34 2.99
C ILE A 207 -21.33 17.38 4.07
N VAL A 208 -22.57 17.40 4.54
CA VAL A 208 -23.06 18.29 5.61
C VAL A 208 -23.47 17.40 6.77
N LEU A 209 -22.74 17.46 7.88
CA LEU A 209 -23.04 16.65 9.06
C LEU A 209 -24.11 17.28 9.95
N GLU A 210 -24.23 18.62 9.93
CA GLU A 210 -25.24 19.39 10.63
C GLU A 210 -25.36 20.77 9.94
N LYS A 211 -26.58 21.26 9.77
CA LYS A 211 -26.90 22.64 9.39
C LYS A 211 -27.57 23.27 10.60
N PHE A 212 -26.92 24.25 11.21
CA PHE A 212 -27.55 25.06 12.25
C PHE A 212 -28.31 26.21 11.58
N GLU A 213 -29.57 26.40 11.97
CA GLU A 213 -30.39 27.56 11.65
C GLU A 213 -30.50 28.48 12.87
#